data_AF-A0A3A4RUU6-F1
#
_entry.id   AF-A0A3A4RUU6-F1
#
_cell.length_a   1.000
_cell.length_b   1.000
_cell.length_c   1.000
_cell.angle_alpha   90.00
_cell.angle_beta   90.00
_cell.angle_gamma   90.00
#
_symmetry.space_group_name_H-M   'P 1'
#
loop_
_entity.id
_entity.type
_entity.pdbx_description
1 polymer ?
#
loop_
_entity_poly.entity_id
_entity_poly.type
_entity_poly.pdbx_seq_one_letter_code
_entity_poly.pdbx_strand_id
1 'polypeptide(L)'
;MNPGRNDDNRSAIMIWTGERMECSARAARENRHIREGERFSFQCHSGLPCFTACCRKADMYLYPYDIIRLKNRLGITSGEFLERYTFTAIRENPYFPNVMLKMSDQDDGACFFLSKDGCRVYEDRPFSCRAYPMERGVSTLDRMGNRDVHHFIAVHSYCRGHNTINDWTVNDWIDNQEIQPFIEMNDPWADLDGIFRTNPWGEQGLNARSFKMAFMASYNMDTFKAFIFNSSFLDRFSLSEKRMAELQNSETELLRLGFQWITFFLTGKGPLGDRS
;
A
#
# COMPACT_ATOMS: atom_id res chain seq x y z
N MET A 1 -20.29 7.75 6.60
CA MET A 1 -19.37 8.82 7.05
C MET A 1 -19.27 8.72 8.56
N ASN A 2 -18.06 8.61 9.13
CA ASN A 2 -17.86 8.42 10.57
C ASN A 2 -17.51 9.79 11.20
N PRO A 3 -18.30 10.35 12.14
CA PRO A 3 -18.25 11.77 12.52
C PRO A 3 -17.05 12.19 13.40
N GLY A 4 -16.00 11.37 13.50
CA GLY A 4 -14.79 11.64 14.29
C GLY A 4 -13.47 11.67 13.51
N ARG A 5 -13.51 11.62 12.17
CA ARG A 5 -12.28 11.62 11.34
C ARG A 5 -11.83 13.06 11.07
N ASN A 6 -10.55 13.33 11.34
CA ASN A 6 -9.90 14.57 10.94
C ASN A 6 -9.58 14.49 9.44
N ASP A 7 -10.18 15.36 8.63
CA ASP A 7 -9.95 15.37 7.17
C ASP A 7 -8.49 15.73 6.84
N ASP A 8 -7.78 16.43 7.74
CA ASP A 8 -6.35 16.78 7.65
C ASP A 8 -5.41 15.58 7.86
N ASN A 9 -5.90 14.34 7.98
CA ASN A 9 -5.05 13.16 8.26
C ASN A 9 -5.29 11.99 7.29
N ARG A 10 -5.85 12.30 6.11
CA ARG A 10 -6.00 11.34 5.01
C ARG A 10 -4.73 11.30 4.19
N SER A 11 -4.11 10.13 4.07
CA SER A 11 -3.12 9.88 3.02
C SER A 11 -3.85 9.66 1.70
N ALA A 12 -3.50 10.41 0.65
CA ALA A 12 -4.05 10.17 -0.67
C ALA A 12 -3.37 8.94 -1.30
N ILE A 13 -4.16 7.96 -1.75
CA ILE A 13 -3.72 7.07 -2.82
C ILE A 13 -4.16 7.74 -4.10
N MET A 14 -3.22 8.26 -4.87
CA MET A 14 -3.49 8.92 -6.15
C MET A 14 -3.28 7.90 -7.27
N ILE A 15 -4.38 7.35 -7.79
CA ILE A 15 -4.37 6.52 -9.00
C ILE A 15 -5.06 7.31 -10.10
N TRP A 16 -4.33 7.65 -11.17
CA TRP A 16 -4.86 8.41 -12.30
C TRP A 16 -5.56 7.46 -13.28
N THR A 17 -6.85 7.72 -13.55
CA THR A 17 -7.63 6.97 -14.55
C THR A 17 -7.89 7.84 -15.77
N GLY A 18 -6.99 7.78 -16.76
CA GLY A 18 -7.20 7.92 -18.21
C GLY A 18 -7.80 9.20 -18.80
N GLU A 19 -8.81 9.81 -18.17
CA GLU A 19 -9.58 10.91 -18.77
C GLU A 19 -9.96 12.01 -17.76
N ARG A 20 -9.65 11.84 -16.46
CA ARG A 20 -9.78 12.86 -15.41
C ARG A 20 -9.02 12.41 -14.17
N MET A 21 -8.34 13.34 -13.49
CA MET A 21 -7.93 13.13 -12.08
C MET A 21 -9.20 12.98 -11.23
N GLU A 22 -9.67 11.76 -11.02
CA GLU A 22 -10.65 11.46 -9.99
C GLU A 22 -9.92 11.20 -8.67
N CYS A 23 -9.53 12.30 -8.05
CA CYS A 23 -9.06 12.36 -6.67
C CYS A 23 -10.21 12.01 -5.72
N SER A 24 -10.13 10.97 -4.87
CA SER A 24 -10.90 11.04 -3.63
C SER A 24 -10.31 12.14 -2.79
N ALA A 25 -11.23 13.08 -2.54
CA ALA A 25 -11.20 14.00 -1.43
C ALA A 25 -10.05 15.00 -1.48
N ARG A 26 -10.29 16.11 -2.19
CA ARG A 26 -9.96 17.50 -1.79
C ARG A 26 -8.46 17.86 -1.59
N ALA A 27 -7.66 17.02 -0.94
CA ALA A 27 -6.24 17.16 -0.67
C ALA A 27 -5.37 17.33 -1.94
N ALA A 28 -5.64 16.60 -3.02
CA ALA A 28 -4.86 16.77 -4.26
C ALA A 28 -5.08 18.12 -4.97
N ARG A 29 -6.16 18.86 -4.64
CA ARG A 29 -6.37 20.22 -5.17
C ARG A 29 -5.55 21.26 -4.42
N GLU A 30 -5.00 20.91 -3.26
CA GLU A 30 -4.23 21.79 -2.37
C GLU A 30 -2.73 21.38 -2.30
N ASN A 31 -2.39 20.15 -2.69
CA ASN A 31 -1.01 19.65 -2.67
C ASN A 31 -0.18 20.18 -3.86
N ARG A 32 1.06 20.60 -3.57
CA ARG A 32 2.00 21.16 -4.56
C ARG A 32 2.65 20.03 -5.36
N HIS A 33 2.52 20.06 -6.69
CA HIS A 33 3.27 19.18 -7.60
C HIS A 33 4.77 19.51 -7.56
N ILE A 34 5.62 18.48 -7.55
CA ILE A 34 7.09 18.60 -7.59
C ILE A 34 7.54 18.33 -9.02
N ARG A 35 8.16 19.33 -9.66
CA ARG A 35 8.77 19.17 -10.97
C ARG A 35 10.08 18.39 -10.88
N GLU A 36 10.51 17.82 -12.00
CA GLU A 36 11.80 17.14 -12.06
C GLU A 36 12.94 18.10 -11.69
N GLY A 37 13.81 17.65 -10.77
CA GLY A 37 14.91 18.45 -10.21
C GLY A 37 14.47 19.54 -9.22
N GLU A 38 13.18 19.78 -9.01
CA GLU A 38 12.69 20.68 -7.98
C GLU A 38 13.00 20.13 -6.60
N ARG A 39 13.37 21.03 -5.68
CA ARG A 39 13.76 20.69 -4.32
C ARG A 39 12.71 21.12 -3.31
N PHE A 40 12.63 20.40 -2.19
CA PHE A 40 11.70 20.69 -1.10
C PHE A 40 12.36 20.51 0.28
N SER A 41 11.87 21.25 1.25
CA SER A 41 12.40 21.22 2.63
C SER A 41 11.52 20.38 3.54
N PHE A 42 12.14 19.41 4.21
CA PHE A 42 11.48 18.63 5.25
C PHE A 42 12.44 17.99 6.25
N GLN A 43 12.03 17.94 7.51
CA GLN A 43 12.63 17.07 8.52
C GLN A 43 11.60 16.69 9.57
N CYS A 44 11.59 15.43 10.01
CA CYS A 44 10.80 14.97 11.14
C CYS A 44 11.72 14.40 12.22
N HIS A 45 11.65 14.91 13.44
CA HIS A 45 12.45 14.43 14.57
C HIS A 45 11.77 14.75 15.90
N SER A 46 12.24 14.12 16.99
CA SER A 46 11.66 14.22 18.33
C SER A 46 11.71 15.61 18.97
N GLY A 47 12.53 16.51 18.42
CA GLY A 47 12.64 17.90 18.88
C GLY A 47 11.53 18.81 18.35
N LEU A 48 10.72 18.35 17.38
CA LEU A 48 9.60 19.14 16.87
C LEU A 48 8.39 19.06 17.80
N PRO A 49 7.67 20.17 18.04
CA PRO A 49 6.48 20.15 18.88
C PRO A 49 5.33 19.32 18.27
N CYS A 50 5.37 19.05 16.97
CA CYS A 50 4.39 18.19 16.29
C CYS A 50 4.81 16.71 16.24
N PHE A 51 5.93 16.31 16.85
CA PHE A 51 6.41 14.93 16.78
C PHE A 51 5.33 13.98 17.30
N THR A 52 5.05 12.90 16.55
CA THR A 52 3.97 11.92 16.77
C THR A 52 2.52 12.41 16.57
N ALA A 53 2.29 13.69 16.24
CA ALA A 53 0.92 14.18 16.00
C ALA A 53 0.22 13.45 14.84
N CYS A 54 0.97 13.10 13.78
CA CYS A 54 0.46 12.31 12.64
C CYS A 54 0.07 10.87 13.01
N CYS A 55 0.52 10.36 14.16
CA CYS A 55 0.22 8.99 14.61
C CYS A 55 -1.14 8.88 15.32
N ARG A 56 -2.02 9.88 15.20
CA ARG A 56 -3.35 9.91 15.82
C ARG A 56 -4.42 10.17 14.77
N LYS A 57 -5.51 9.40 14.81
CA LYS A 57 -6.66 9.51 13.90
C LYS A 57 -6.28 9.51 12.42
N ALA A 58 -5.18 8.82 12.08
CA ALA A 58 -4.76 8.64 10.71
C ALA A 58 -5.78 7.76 9.95
N ASP A 59 -6.07 8.12 8.70
CA ASP A 59 -6.91 7.33 7.79
C ASP A 59 -6.03 6.93 6.60
N MET A 60 -5.32 5.81 6.76
CA MET A 60 -4.34 5.35 5.80
C MET A 60 -4.58 3.93 5.33
N TYR A 61 -4.35 3.72 4.04
CA TYR A 61 -4.31 2.40 3.44
C TYR A 61 -3.03 1.68 3.84
N LEU A 62 -3.10 0.36 3.89
CA LEU A 62 -1.94 -0.49 3.91
C LEU A 62 -1.80 -1.17 2.55
N TYR A 63 -0.65 -0.96 1.92
CA TYR A 63 -0.27 -1.76 0.78
C TYR A 63 0.04 -3.19 1.23
N PRO A 64 -0.15 -4.19 0.36
CA PRO A 64 0.28 -5.57 0.63
C PRO A 64 1.69 -5.70 1.23
N TYR A 65 2.65 -4.91 0.72
CA TYR A 65 4.02 -4.93 1.20
C TYR A 65 4.17 -4.35 2.61
N ASP A 66 3.36 -3.35 2.98
CA ASP A 66 3.33 -2.82 4.36
C ASP A 66 2.95 -3.91 5.36
N ILE A 67 1.98 -4.76 4.99
CA ILE A 67 1.53 -5.86 5.85
C ILE A 67 2.65 -6.88 6.06
N ILE A 68 3.38 -7.25 5.00
CA ILE A 68 4.54 -8.16 5.10
C ILE A 68 5.59 -7.58 6.06
N ARG A 69 5.97 -6.31 5.87
CA ARG A 69 6.96 -5.63 6.72
C ARG A 69 6.52 -5.60 8.18
N LEU A 70 5.30 -5.15 8.44
CA LEU A 70 4.79 -4.99 9.79
C LEU A 70 4.58 -6.33 10.51
N LYS A 71 3.98 -7.33 9.87
CA LYS A 71 3.74 -8.62 10.50
C LYS A 71 5.05 -9.34 10.83
N ASN A 72 6.06 -9.23 9.96
CA ASN A 72 7.40 -9.77 10.23
C ASN A 72 8.11 -9.02 11.36
N ARG A 73 8.01 -7.69 11.40
CA ARG A 73 8.54 -6.88 12.52
C ARG A 73 7.91 -7.26 13.86
N LEU A 74 6.63 -7.62 13.86
CA LEU A 74 5.89 -8.03 15.05
C LEU A 74 6.06 -9.51 15.40
N GLY A 75 6.62 -10.32 14.49
CA GLY A 75 6.77 -11.77 14.68
C GLY A 75 5.43 -12.51 14.72
N ILE A 76 4.42 -12.06 13.97
CA ILE A 76 3.08 -12.66 13.91
C ILE A 76 2.71 -13.05 12.48
N THR A 77 1.69 -13.89 12.34
CA THR A 77 1.17 -14.29 11.02
C THR A 77 0.41 -13.14 10.34
N SER A 78 0.27 -13.20 9.02
CA SER A 78 -0.57 -12.27 8.25
C SER A 78 -2.02 -12.30 8.73
N GLY A 79 -2.56 -13.47 9.08
CA GLY A 79 -3.91 -13.61 9.61
C GLY A 79 -4.11 -12.85 10.92
N GLU A 80 -3.20 -13.05 11.88
CA GLU A 80 -3.24 -12.31 13.15
C GLU A 80 -3.06 -10.81 12.96
N PHE A 81 -2.19 -10.39 12.03
CA PHE A 81 -1.99 -8.97 11.74
C PHE A 81 -3.27 -8.33 11.18
N LEU A 82 -3.87 -8.97 10.16
CA LEU A 82 -5.09 -8.50 9.51
C LEU A 82 -6.23 -8.37 10.50
N GLU A 83 -6.42 -9.37 11.37
CA GLU A 83 -7.47 -9.36 12.39
C GLU A 83 -7.28 -8.26 13.44
N ARG A 84 -6.05 -8.10 13.96
CA ARG A 84 -5.79 -7.21 15.10
C ARG A 84 -5.60 -5.75 14.70
N TYR A 85 -4.93 -5.50 13.59
CA TYR A 85 -4.42 -4.16 13.25
C TYR A 85 -5.03 -3.56 11.99
N THR A 86 -6.00 -4.22 11.35
CA THR A 86 -6.58 -3.71 10.10
C THR A 86 -8.09 -3.78 10.08
N PHE A 87 -8.69 -3.10 9.11
CA PHE A 87 -10.08 -3.29 8.71
C PHE A 87 -10.21 -3.06 7.21
N THR A 88 -11.20 -3.68 6.58
CA THR A 88 -11.50 -3.44 5.16
C THR A 88 -12.44 -2.27 5.01
N ALA A 89 -12.32 -1.53 3.91
CA ALA A 89 -13.20 -0.40 3.68
C ALA A 89 -13.44 -0.11 2.21
N ILE A 90 -14.68 0.28 1.88
CA ILE A 90 -15.04 0.77 0.55
C ILE A 90 -14.53 2.21 0.42
N ARG A 91 -13.89 2.52 -0.71
CA ARG A 91 -13.27 3.81 -1.04
C ARG A 91 -13.60 4.18 -2.50
N GLU A 92 -12.77 5.00 -3.15
CA GLU A 92 -12.98 5.45 -4.54
C GLU A 92 -13.35 4.32 -5.49
N ASN A 93 -12.51 3.30 -5.54
CA ASN A 93 -12.79 2.07 -6.24
C ASN A 93 -13.51 1.13 -5.26
N PRO A 94 -14.84 0.96 -5.39
CA PRO A 94 -15.61 0.16 -4.45
C PRO A 94 -15.34 -1.34 -4.59
N TYR A 95 -14.70 -1.74 -5.68
CA TYR A 95 -14.33 -3.12 -5.99
C TYR A 95 -12.91 -3.44 -5.55
N PHE A 96 -12.10 -2.44 -5.19
CA PHE A 96 -10.73 -2.68 -4.74
C PHE A 96 -10.74 -3.27 -3.33
N PRO A 97 -9.97 -4.33 -3.04
CA PRO A 97 -9.92 -4.97 -1.72
C PRO A 97 -9.12 -4.14 -0.70
N ASN A 98 -9.50 -2.87 -0.48
CA ASN A 98 -8.73 -1.96 0.36
C ASN A 98 -8.63 -2.45 1.81
N VAL A 99 -7.40 -2.45 2.33
CA VAL A 99 -7.09 -2.68 3.75
C VAL A 99 -6.60 -1.38 4.36
N MET A 100 -7.18 -0.99 5.50
CA MET A 100 -6.84 0.22 6.24
C MET A 100 -6.14 -0.16 7.54
N LEU A 101 -5.21 0.68 7.99
CA LEU A 101 -4.65 0.54 9.33
C LEU A 101 -5.72 0.91 10.37
N LYS A 102 -5.94 0.03 11.36
CA LYS A 102 -6.84 0.29 12.46
C LYS A 102 -6.18 1.24 13.46
N MET A 103 -6.92 2.25 13.91
CA MET A 103 -6.52 3.14 15.00
C MET A 103 -7.22 2.70 16.29
N SER A 104 -6.62 2.99 17.45
CA SER A 104 -7.24 2.68 18.74
C SER A 104 -8.55 3.44 18.91
N ASP A 105 -9.61 2.78 19.39
CA ASP A 105 -10.84 3.46 19.81
C ASP A 105 -10.66 4.20 21.14
N GLN A 106 -9.52 3.98 21.82
CA GLN A 106 -9.07 4.65 23.03
C GLN A 106 -7.86 5.54 22.71
N ASP A 107 -7.27 6.18 23.74
CA ASP A 107 -6.03 6.94 23.62
C ASP A 107 -6.06 8.01 22.52
N ASP A 108 -7.20 8.69 22.35
CA ASP A 108 -7.41 9.73 21.35
C ASP A 108 -7.12 9.27 19.90
N GLY A 109 -7.48 8.03 19.55
CA GLY A 109 -7.28 7.55 18.19
C GLY A 109 -5.83 7.22 17.85
N ALA A 110 -5.00 6.86 18.83
CA ALA A 110 -3.59 6.56 18.61
C ALA A 110 -3.37 5.35 17.69
N CYS A 111 -2.29 5.38 16.90
CA CYS A 111 -1.80 4.21 16.19
C CYS A 111 -1.34 3.16 17.22
N PHE A 112 -1.68 1.88 17.02
CA PHE A 112 -1.26 0.80 17.92
C PHE A 112 0.27 0.67 18.08
N PHE A 113 1.04 1.18 17.11
CA PHE A 113 2.49 1.17 17.17
C PHE A 113 3.11 2.40 17.83
N LEU A 114 2.30 3.40 18.20
CA LEU A 114 2.77 4.58 18.90
C LEU A 114 3.16 4.23 20.35
N SER A 115 4.28 4.79 20.81
CA SER A 115 4.72 4.76 22.20
C SER A 115 5.12 6.17 22.64
N LYS A 116 5.44 6.33 23.92
CA LYS A 116 5.96 7.59 24.47
C LYS A 116 7.24 8.07 23.76
N ASP A 117 8.04 7.14 23.25
CA ASP A 117 9.34 7.43 22.60
C ASP A 117 9.21 7.53 21.06
N GLY A 118 7.99 7.40 20.52
CA GLY A 118 7.71 7.43 19.07
C GLY A 118 7.18 6.10 18.54
N CYS A 119 7.33 5.89 17.22
CA CYS A 119 6.82 4.70 16.54
C CYS A 119 7.69 3.47 16.82
N ARG A 120 7.11 2.42 17.42
CA ARG A 120 7.83 1.17 17.76
C ARG A 120 8.27 0.34 16.55
N VAL A 121 7.64 0.59 15.41
CA VAL A 121 7.94 -0.07 14.12
C VAL A 121 8.55 0.91 13.13
N TYR A 122 9.27 1.95 13.59
CA TYR A 122 9.75 3.03 12.72
C TYR A 122 10.48 2.52 11.46
N GLU A 123 11.42 1.59 11.59
CA GLU A 123 12.16 1.01 10.45
C GLU A 123 11.30 0.18 9.50
N ASP A 124 10.10 -0.23 9.92
CA ASP A 124 9.16 -1.05 9.15
C ASP A 124 7.82 -0.34 8.95
N ARG A 125 7.79 0.99 9.15
CA ARG A 125 6.59 1.81 9.05
C ARG A 125 6.00 1.74 7.63
N PRO A 126 4.66 1.84 7.49
CA PRO A 126 3.98 1.80 6.19
C PRO A 126 4.52 2.83 5.20
N PHE A 127 4.31 2.57 3.91
CA PHE A 127 4.68 3.45 2.81
C PHE A 127 4.18 4.88 3.03
N SER A 128 2.91 5.09 3.40
CA SER A 128 2.36 6.44 3.65
C SER A 128 3.08 7.18 4.77
N CYS A 129 3.50 6.48 5.83
CA CYS A 129 4.28 7.09 6.93
C CYS A 129 5.73 7.36 6.52
N ARG A 130 6.30 6.52 5.65
CA ARG A 130 7.68 6.62 5.18
C ARG A 130 7.86 7.69 4.12
N ALA A 131 6.90 7.80 3.20
CA ALA A 131 6.97 8.71 2.08
C ALA A 131 6.67 10.16 2.49
N TYR A 132 5.87 10.39 3.54
CA TYR A 132 5.52 11.73 4.00
C TYR A 132 6.74 12.64 4.18
N PRO A 133 6.76 13.85 3.57
CA PRO A 133 5.63 14.57 2.99
C PRO A 133 5.40 14.32 1.50
N MET A 134 6.25 13.50 0.88
CA MET A 134 6.15 13.17 -0.53
C MET A 134 5.01 12.16 -0.75
N GLU A 135 3.98 12.58 -1.45
CA GLU A 135 2.98 11.68 -2.01
C GLU A 135 3.37 11.31 -3.44
N ARG A 136 3.02 10.08 -3.84
CA ARG A 136 3.31 9.54 -5.17
C ARG A 136 2.00 9.12 -5.84
N GLY A 137 1.72 9.74 -6.99
CA GLY A 137 0.63 9.35 -7.88
C GLY A 137 1.17 8.53 -9.05
N VAL A 138 0.48 7.44 -9.37
CA VAL A 138 0.90 6.51 -10.44
C VAL A 138 -0.25 6.26 -11.38
N SER A 139 0.07 6.19 -12.66
CA SER A 139 -0.85 5.82 -13.72
C SER A 139 -0.19 4.84 -14.68
N THR A 140 -0.95 3.88 -15.18
CA THR A 140 -0.47 2.98 -16.23
C THR A 140 -0.78 3.62 -17.58
N LEU A 141 0.26 3.99 -18.33
CA LEU A 141 0.13 4.67 -19.63
C LEU A 141 -0.24 3.71 -20.76
N ASP A 142 0.27 2.48 -20.72
CA ASP A 142 0.04 1.51 -21.78
C ASP A 142 0.12 0.04 -21.32
N ARG A 143 -0.16 -0.87 -22.25
CA ARG A 143 -0.09 -2.32 -22.03
C ARG A 143 1.34 -2.85 -21.92
N MET A 144 2.36 -2.03 -22.19
CA MET A 144 3.77 -2.38 -22.03
C MET A 144 4.28 -2.12 -20.60
N GLY A 145 3.43 -1.55 -19.74
CA GLY A 145 3.75 -1.28 -18.34
C GLY A 145 4.49 0.03 -18.12
N ASN A 146 4.50 0.92 -19.12
CA ASN A 146 4.98 2.29 -18.91
C ASN A 146 4.07 2.99 -17.92
N ARG A 147 4.66 3.69 -16.95
CA ARG A 147 3.93 4.41 -15.90
C ARG A 147 4.18 5.90 -15.98
N ASP A 148 3.12 6.68 -15.82
CA ASP A 148 3.26 8.10 -15.51
C ASP A 148 3.31 8.25 -13.99
N VAL A 149 4.36 8.89 -13.51
CA VAL A 149 4.62 9.03 -12.08
C VAL A 149 4.71 10.51 -11.74
N HIS A 150 3.89 10.92 -10.79
CA HIS A 150 3.89 12.29 -10.28
C HIS A 150 4.16 12.30 -8.79
N HIS A 151 4.88 13.32 -8.34
CA HIS A 151 5.17 13.53 -6.92
C HIS A 151 4.54 14.83 -6.45
N PHE A 152 4.04 14.81 -5.22
CA PHE A 152 3.37 15.95 -4.59
C PHE A 152 3.89 16.12 -3.18
N ILE A 153 3.86 17.35 -2.67
CA ILE A 153 4.10 17.62 -1.25
C ILE A 153 2.76 17.82 -0.55
N ALA A 154 2.47 16.89 0.36
CA ALA A 154 1.39 17.05 1.32
C ALA A 154 1.82 17.99 2.45
N VAL A 155 0.95 18.93 2.80
CA VAL A 155 1.18 19.88 3.90
C VAL A 155 0.00 19.82 4.86
N HIS A 156 0.18 19.14 5.99
CA HIS A 156 -0.81 19.15 7.05
C HIS A 156 -0.59 20.31 8.02
N SER A 157 -1.67 20.95 8.44
CA SER A 157 -1.69 22.15 9.28
C SER A 157 -0.90 22.01 10.59
N TYR A 158 -0.90 20.81 11.18
CA TYR A 158 -0.16 20.49 12.40
C TYR A 158 1.34 20.26 12.17
N CYS A 159 1.77 19.98 10.94
CA CYS A 159 3.13 19.54 10.65
C CYS A 159 4.10 20.73 10.63
N ARG A 160 5.11 20.69 11.50
CA ARG A 160 6.17 21.70 11.57
C ARG A 160 7.46 21.30 10.83
N GLY A 161 7.50 20.10 10.24
CA GLY A 161 8.68 19.59 9.53
C GLY A 161 9.03 20.34 8.25
N HIS A 162 8.07 21.04 7.65
CA HIS A 162 8.29 21.86 6.44
C HIS A 162 9.08 23.14 6.71
N ASN A 163 9.16 23.59 7.97
CA ASN A 163 9.80 24.85 8.34
C ASN A 163 11.30 24.68 8.63
N THR A 164 11.99 23.87 7.83
CA THR A 164 13.39 23.49 8.03
C THR A 164 14.26 23.97 6.88
N ILE A 165 15.58 24.00 7.06
CA ILE A 165 16.54 24.51 6.07
C ILE A 165 17.06 23.39 5.14
N ASN A 166 16.62 22.13 5.37
CA ASN A 166 17.03 21.01 4.52
C ASN A 166 16.49 21.18 3.10
N ASP A 167 17.15 20.52 2.15
CA ASP A 167 16.81 20.67 0.75
C ASP A 167 16.93 19.30 0.05
N TRP A 168 15.80 18.70 -0.28
CA TRP A 168 15.70 17.35 -0.84
C TRP A 168 15.21 17.39 -2.28
N THR A 169 15.81 16.62 -3.17
CA THR A 169 15.13 16.17 -4.39
C THR A 169 14.25 14.95 -4.08
N VAL A 170 13.38 14.57 -5.03
CA VAL A 170 12.61 13.33 -4.94
C VAL A 170 13.52 12.11 -4.78
N ASN A 171 14.62 12.04 -5.55
CA ASN A 171 15.55 10.91 -5.48
C ASN A 171 16.28 10.86 -4.13
N ASP A 172 16.76 12.02 -3.64
CA ASP A 172 17.39 12.09 -2.32
C ASP A 172 16.44 11.60 -1.22
N TRP A 173 15.16 11.94 -1.33
CA TRP A 173 14.14 11.52 -0.37
C TRP A 173 13.84 10.02 -0.44
N ILE A 174 13.72 9.48 -1.65
CA ILE A 174 13.53 8.04 -1.88
C ILE A 174 14.68 7.23 -1.27
N ASP A 175 15.91 7.68 -1.48
CA ASP A 175 17.10 7.02 -0.95
C ASP A 175 17.17 7.18 0.58
N ASN A 176 16.99 8.39 1.09
CA ASN A 176 17.07 8.69 2.52
C ASN A 176 16.02 7.94 3.35
N GLN A 177 14.82 7.79 2.80
CA GLN A 177 13.71 7.09 3.46
C GLN A 177 13.62 5.62 3.08
N GLU A 178 14.54 5.08 2.26
CA GLU A 178 14.56 3.69 1.79
C GLU A 178 13.23 3.26 1.14
N ILE A 179 12.69 4.10 0.27
CA ILE A 179 11.36 3.93 -0.31
C ILE A 179 11.36 2.96 -1.50
N GLN A 180 12.51 2.78 -2.17
CA GLN A 180 12.61 2.02 -3.41
C GLN A 180 11.96 0.61 -3.35
N PRO A 181 12.18 -0.23 -2.32
CA PRO A 181 11.53 -1.54 -2.24
C PRO A 181 10.00 -1.47 -2.13
N PHE A 182 9.46 -0.40 -1.54
CA PHE A 182 8.02 -0.19 -1.48
C PHE A 182 7.46 0.18 -2.85
N ILE A 183 8.13 1.04 -3.61
CA ILE A 183 7.73 1.39 -4.98
C ILE A 183 7.66 0.13 -5.85
N GLU A 184 8.69 -0.71 -5.80
CA GLU A 184 8.78 -1.95 -6.59
C GLU A 184 7.66 -2.96 -6.32
N MET A 185 7.04 -2.88 -5.14
CA MET A 185 5.92 -3.75 -4.74
C MET A 185 4.56 -3.06 -4.86
N ASN A 186 4.51 -1.73 -4.72
CA ASN A 186 3.30 -0.95 -4.83
C ASN A 186 2.89 -0.71 -6.28
N ASP A 187 3.84 -0.64 -7.22
CA ASP A 187 3.57 -0.43 -8.64
C ASP A 187 2.75 -1.58 -9.26
N PRO A 188 3.14 -2.86 -9.11
CA PRO A 188 2.30 -3.97 -9.57
C PRO A 188 0.94 -4.05 -8.87
N TRP A 189 0.84 -3.57 -7.63
CA TRP A 189 -0.44 -3.47 -6.92
C TRP A 189 -1.34 -2.39 -7.50
N ALA A 190 -0.79 -1.25 -7.89
CA ALA A 190 -1.51 -0.18 -8.55
C ALA A 190 -2.05 -0.62 -9.92
N ASP A 191 -1.30 -1.43 -10.67
CA ASP A 191 -1.76 -1.93 -11.98
C ASP A 191 -3.03 -2.80 -11.88
N LEU A 192 -3.27 -3.44 -10.73
CA LEU A 192 -4.49 -4.23 -10.50
C LEU A 192 -5.74 -3.36 -10.33
N ASP A 193 -5.60 -2.06 -10.05
CA ASP A 193 -6.73 -1.15 -9.86
C ASP A 193 -7.63 -1.10 -11.10
N GLY A 194 -7.04 -0.99 -12.29
CA GLY A 194 -7.77 -1.00 -13.55
C GLY A 194 -8.57 -2.29 -13.78
N ILE A 195 -8.04 -3.44 -13.36
CA ILE A 195 -8.75 -4.73 -13.41
C ILE A 195 -9.92 -4.73 -12.42
N PHE A 196 -9.69 -4.32 -11.18
CA PHE A 196 -10.75 -4.30 -10.17
C PHE A 196 -11.88 -3.31 -10.49
N ARG A 197 -11.59 -2.17 -11.13
CA ARG A 197 -12.61 -1.20 -11.57
C ARG A 197 -13.65 -1.79 -12.53
N THR A 198 -13.34 -2.90 -13.22
CA THR A 198 -14.29 -3.60 -14.09
C THR A 198 -15.36 -4.38 -13.34
N ASN A 199 -15.35 -4.37 -11.99
CA ASN A 199 -16.17 -5.20 -11.12
C ASN A 199 -16.07 -6.71 -11.43
N PRO A 200 -14.88 -7.32 -11.29
CA PRO A 200 -14.69 -8.75 -11.55
C PRO A 200 -15.41 -9.67 -10.55
N TRP A 201 -16.06 -9.10 -9.54
CA TRP A 201 -16.76 -9.83 -8.48
C TRP A 201 -18.23 -10.09 -8.82
N GLY A 202 -18.79 -9.35 -9.78
CA GLY A 202 -20.20 -9.41 -10.15
C GLY A 202 -21.14 -9.08 -8.98
N GLU A 203 -22.34 -9.64 -9.00
CA GLU A 203 -23.38 -9.39 -7.99
C GLU A 203 -22.99 -9.88 -6.59
N GLN A 204 -22.11 -10.89 -6.49
CA GLN A 204 -21.67 -11.44 -5.22
C GLN A 204 -20.76 -10.45 -4.45
N GLY A 205 -20.15 -9.49 -5.14
CA GLY A 205 -19.30 -8.47 -4.53
C GLY A 205 -18.23 -9.08 -3.62
N LEU A 206 -18.13 -8.57 -2.38
CA LEU A 206 -17.15 -9.02 -1.39
C LEU A 206 -17.33 -10.50 -0.98
N ASN A 207 -18.50 -11.10 -1.22
CA ASN A 207 -18.75 -12.51 -0.93
C ASN A 207 -18.27 -13.44 -2.05
N ALA A 208 -17.91 -12.90 -3.21
CA ALA A 208 -17.44 -13.66 -4.35
C ALA A 208 -16.20 -14.49 -3.99
N ARG A 209 -16.15 -15.73 -4.48
CA ARG A 209 -14.97 -16.59 -4.30
C ARG A 209 -13.71 -15.94 -4.90
N SER A 210 -13.83 -15.29 -6.05
CA SER A 210 -12.75 -14.55 -6.71
C SER A 210 -12.21 -13.40 -5.84
N PHE A 211 -13.09 -12.65 -5.17
CA PHE A 211 -12.70 -11.60 -4.23
C PHE A 211 -11.88 -12.17 -3.06
N LYS A 212 -12.37 -13.25 -2.43
CA LYS A 212 -11.66 -13.92 -1.31
C LYS A 212 -10.28 -14.44 -1.74
N MET A 213 -10.17 -14.98 -2.95
CA MET A 213 -8.90 -15.43 -3.53
C MET A 213 -7.94 -14.26 -3.78
N ALA A 214 -8.42 -13.15 -4.35
CA ALA A 214 -7.60 -11.95 -4.53
C ALA A 214 -7.12 -11.40 -3.19
N PHE A 215 -8.02 -11.26 -2.21
CA PHE A 215 -7.67 -10.78 -0.87
C PHE A 215 -6.60 -11.65 -0.20
N MET A 216 -6.73 -12.97 -0.27
CA MET A 216 -5.73 -13.93 0.25
C MET A 216 -4.37 -13.74 -0.42
N ALA A 217 -4.33 -13.72 -1.76
CA ALA A 217 -3.09 -13.60 -2.52
C ALA A 217 -2.44 -12.22 -2.45
N SER A 218 -3.16 -11.19 -2.01
CA SER A 218 -2.61 -9.86 -1.75
C SER A 218 -2.15 -9.69 -0.30
N TYR A 219 -2.91 -10.16 0.68
CA TYR A 219 -2.73 -9.71 2.07
C TYR A 219 -2.39 -10.81 3.07
N ASN A 220 -2.64 -12.08 2.74
CA ASN A 220 -2.42 -13.20 3.67
C ASN A 220 -1.38 -14.17 3.12
N MET A 221 -0.10 -13.78 3.25
CA MET A 221 1.03 -14.53 2.69
C MET A 221 1.18 -15.93 3.28
N ASP A 222 0.89 -16.12 4.57
CA ASP A 222 0.90 -17.45 5.20
C ASP A 222 -0.14 -18.39 4.55
N THR A 223 -1.38 -17.89 4.38
CA THR A 223 -2.45 -18.69 3.75
C THR A 223 -2.20 -18.87 2.26
N PHE A 224 -1.70 -17.85 1.57
CA PHE A 224 -1.37 -17.95 0.16
C PHE A 224 -0.23 -18.95 -0.09
N LYS A 225 0.81 -18.95 0.75
CA LYS A 225 1.88 -19.95 0.73
C LYS A 225 1.32 -21.36 0.88
N ALA A 226 0.47 -21.58 1.88
CA ALA A 226 -0.20 -22.87 2.08
C ALA A 226 -1.06 -23.25 0.87
N PHE A 227 -1.77 -22.29 0.26
CA PHE A 227 -2.53 -22.52 -0.97
C PHE A 227 -1.62 -22.96 -2.14
N ILE A 228 -0.45 -22.34 -2.32
CA ILE A 228 0.49 -22.74 -3.37
C ILE A 228 1.00 -24.19 -3.15
N PHE A 229 1.48 -24.50 -1.94
CA PHE A 229 2.21 -25.76 -1.71
C PHE A 229 1.34 -26.95 -1.25
N ASN A 230 0.15 -26.68 -0.68
CA ASN A 230 -0.70 -27.70 -0.07
C ASN A 230 -2.05 -27.87 -0.78
N SER A 231 -2.18 -27.35 -2.00
CA SER A 231 -3.37 -27.52 -2.85
C SER A 231 -2.99 -27.97 -4.26
N SER A 232 -3.98 -28.13 -5.14
CA SER A 232 -3.76 -28.48 -6.55
C SER A 232 -3.16 -27.34 -7.39
N PHE A 233 -2.56 -26.32 -6.79
CA PHE A 233 -1.98 -25.19 -7.52
C PHE A 233 -0.80 -25.66 -8.39
N LEU A 234 0.12 -26.44 -7.83
CA LEU A 234 1.31 -26.94 -8.54
C LEU A 234 0.99 -28.05 -9.56
N ASP A 235 -0.22 -28.62 -9.51
CA ASP A 235 -0.72 -29.51 -10.57
C ASP A 235 -1.08 -28.73 -11.84
N ARG A 236 -1.55 -27.48 -11.68
CA ARG A 236 -2.04 -26.62 -12.76
C ARG A 236 -0.96 -25.69 -13.31
N PHE A 237 -0.08 -25.18 -12.45
CA PHE A 237 0.96 -24.23 -12.85
C PHE A 237 2.34 -24.87 -12.72
N SER A 238 3.11 -24.85 -13.81
CA SER A 238 4.48 -25.36 -13.79
C SER A 238 5.43 -24.29 -13.27
N LEU A 239 6.02 -24.52 -12.10
CA LEU A 239 7.08 -23.69 -11.54
C LEU A 239 8.38 -24.49 -11.50
N SER A 240 9.49 -23.85 -11.86
CA SER A 240 10.82 -24.47 -11.74
C SER A 240 11.17 -24.71 -10.27
N GLU A 241 12.03 -25.70 -9.98
CA GLU A 241 12.52 -25.96 -8.62
C GLU A 241 13.14 -24.72 -7.98
N LYS A 242 13.92 -23.96 -8.76
CA LYS A 242 14.48 -22.67 -8.32
C LYS A 242 13.37 -21.70 -7.89
N ARG A 243 12.30 -21.56 -8.69
CA ARG A 243 11.19 -20.67 -8.36
C ARG A 243 10.44 -21.14 -7.13
N MET A 244 10.22 -22.44 -6.96
CA MET A 244 9.60 -22.99 -5.76
C MET A 244 10.44 -22.70 -4.50
N ALA A 245 11.76 -22.86 -4.58
CA ALA A 245 12.67 -22.53 -3.48
C ALA A 245 12.63 -21.03 -3.13
N GLU A 246 12.58 -20.14 -4.12
CA GLU A 246 12.42 -18.68 -3.90
C GLU A 246 11.11 -18.38 -3.15
N LEU A 247 9.98 -18.95 -3.60
CA LEU A 247 8.66 -18.74 -3.01
C LEU A 247 8.55 -19.30 -1.57
N GLN A 248 9.34 -20.33 -1.24
CA GLN A 248 9.40 -20.83 0.13
C GLN A 248 10.13 -19.89 1.08
N ASN A 249 11.10 -19.12 0.58
CA ASN A 249 12.03 -18.35 1.41
C ASN A 249 11.84 -16.82 1.32
N SER A 250 11.01 -16.34 0.40
CA SER A 250 10.77 -14.90 0.20
C SER A 250 9.28 -14.58 0.05
N GLU A 251 8.73 -13.89 1.04
CA GLU A 251 7.36 -13.37 0.97
C GLU A 251 7.22 -12.27 -0.07
N THR A 252 8.28 -11.54 -0.37
CA THR A 252 8.30 -10.57 -1.48
C THR A 252 8.04 -11.28 -2.80
N GLU A 253 8.72 -12.40 -3.05
CA GLU A 253 8.50 -13.19 -4.28
C GLU A 253 7.13 -13.87 -4.29
N LEU A 254 6.66 -14.30 -3.13
CA LEU A 254 5.32 -14.84 -2.97
C LEU A 254 4.25 -13.77 -3.29
N LEU A 255 4.43 -12.53 -2.83
CA LEU A 255 3.53 -11.43 -3.16
C LEU A 255 3.55 -11.08 -4.64
N ARG A 256 4.73 -11.06 -5.28
CA ARG A 256 4.84 -10.88 -6.73
C ARG A 256 4.07 -11.96 -7.48
N LEU A 257 4.18 -13.22 -7.05
CA LEU A 257 3.38 -14.32 -7.62
C LEU A 257 1.88 -14.09 -7.37
N GLY A 258 1.49 -13.60 -6.19
CA GLY A 258 0.11 -13.27 -5.85
C GLY A 258 -0.51 -12.29 -6.85
N PHE A 259 0.18 -11.21 -7.18
CA PHE A 259 -0.28 -10.26 -8.19
C PHE A 259 -0.40 -10.89 -9.58
N GLN A 260 0.59 -11.68 -10.00
CA GLN A 260 0.54 -12.40 -11.29
C GLN A 260 -0.63 -13.38 -11.35
N TRP A 261 -0.90 -14.09 -10.25
CA TRP A 261 -2.01 -15.03 -10.14
C TRP A 261 -3.36 -14.32 -10.19
N ILE A 262 -3.51 -13.18 -9.50
CA ILE A 262 -4.71 -12.35 -9.57
C ILE A 262 -4.98 -11.89 -11.00
N THR A 263 -3.98 -11.35 -11.68
CA THR A 263 -4.10 -10.94 -13.09
C THR A 263 -4.54 -12.12 -13.96
N PHE A 264 -3.90 -13.28 -13.78
CA PHE A 264 -4.22 -14.49 -14.55
C PHE A 264 -5.67 -14.94 -14.36
N PHE A 265 -6.12 -15.18 -13.13
CA PHE A 265 -7.46 -15.76 -12.94
C PHE A 265 -8.60 -14.77 -13.24
N LEU A 266 -8.33 -13.46 -13.22
CA LEU A 266 -9.31 -12.44 -13.57
C LEU A 266 -9.37 -12.10 -15.06
N THR A 267 -8.26 -12.21 -15.78
CA THR A 267 -8.17 -11.74 -17.18
C THR A 267 -7.90 -12.86 -18.19
N GLY A 268 -7.53 -14.06 -17.72
CA GLY A 268 -7.04 -15.15 -18.55
C GLY A 268 -5.66 -14.87 -19.17
N LYS A 269 -4.97 -13.80 -18.76
CA LYS A 269 -3.68 -13.37 -19.29
C LYS A 269 -2.69 -13.18 -18.16
N GLY A 270 -1.40 -13.39 -18.43
CA GLY A 270 -0.34 -13.15 -17.44
C GLY A 270 0.87 -14.05 -17.66
N PRO A 271 1.92 -13.87 -16.86
CA PRO A 271 3.15 -14.66 -16.99
C PRO A 271 3.00 -16.10 -16.48
N LEU A 272 1.90 -16.43 -15.80
CA LEU A 272 1.58 -17.79 -15.40
C LEU A 272 1.00 -18.55 -16.59
N GLY A 273 1.80 -19.45 -17.16
CA GLY A 273 1.35 -20.41 -18.17
C GLY A 273 0.61 -21.56 -17.51
N ASP A 274 -0.54 -21.93 -18.08
CA ASP A 274 -1.25 -23.15 -17.72
C ASP A 274 -0.40 -24.36 -18.14
N ARG A 275 -0.41 -25.44 -17.35
CA ARG A 275 0.10 -26.73 -17.83
C ARG A 275 -0.93 -27.27 -18.83
N SER A 276 -0.70 -26.98 -20.11
CA SER A 276 -1.40 -27.63 -21.23
C SER A 276 -1.28 -29.15 -21.15
#